data_AF-A0AAW0FVG1-F1
#
_entry.id   AF-A0AAW0FVG1-F1
#
_cell.length_a   1.000
_cell.length_b   1.000
_cell.length_c   1.000
_cell.angle_alpha   90.00
_cell.angle_beta   90.00
_cell.angle_gamma   90.00
#
_symmetry.space_group_name_H-M   'P 1'
#
loop_
_entity.id
_entity.type
_entity.pdbx_description
1 polymer ?
#
loop_
_entity_poly.entity_id
_entity_poly.type
_entity_poly.pdbx_seq_one_letter_code
_entity_poly.pdbx_strand_id
1 'polypeptide(L)'
;MKCSNGVAGTKARRLAHMSFGRPRLPTPQPRRTKRKEILQEEREVQYGSDDDITEIRKVDVVDLTLSDSDSDDIIEQSISASSVSDEPLPELAGTALLTPIATVLKSDRLGIGLKAKTEGPYKASKRRVTHNQAALAAHTRTAEETRLMKKVMGRGTRAFARKYKAEEEQRRQLLAHLNEQ
;
A
#
# COMPACT_ATOMS: atom_id res chain seq x y z
N MET A 1 16.93 -37.24 -66.95
CA MET A 1 16.93 -35.88 -67.52
C MET A 1 16.02 -35.01 -66.68
N LYS A 2 16.46 -33.79 -66.35
CA LYS A 2 15.87 -32.87 -65.35
C LYS A 2 14.94 -31.86 -66.03
N CYS A 3 13.74 -31.62 -65.48
CA CYS A 3 12.92 -30.41 -65.67
C CYS A 3 12.22 -30.13 -64.33
N SER A 4 12.76 -29.26 -63.47
CA SER A 4 12.47 -27.80 -63.35
C SER A 4 11.02 -27.47 -62.96
N ASN A 5 10.75 -27.40 -61.64
CA ASN A 5 9.55 -26.76 -61.09
C ASN A 5 9.88 -25.34 -60.63
N GLY A 6 9.04 -24.40 -61.05
CA GLY A 6 9.20 -22.96 -60.95
C GLY A 6 9.17 -22.40 -59.53
N VAL A 7 9.88 -21.28 -59.37
CA VAL A 7 9.99 -20.49 -58.15
C VAL A 7 8.83 -19.49 -58.10
N ALA A 8 7.94 -19.64 -57.11
CA ALA A 8 6.95 -18.62 -56.79
C ALA A 8 7.56 -17.59 -55.82
N GLY A 9 7.64 -16.33 -56.25
CA GLY A 9 8.18 -15.22 -55.47
C GLY A 9 7.25 -14.81 -54.32
N THR A 10 7.79 -14.79 -53.10
CA THR A 10 7.12 -14.21 -51.93
C THR A 10 7.35 -12.70 -51.88
N LYS A 11 6.28 -11.91 -52.04
CA LYS A 11 6.31 -10.45 -51.83
C LYS A 11 6.51 -10.15 -50.34
N ALA A 12 7.63 -9.52 -50.00
CA ALA A 12 7.89 -9.00 -48.66
C ALA A 12 6.95 -7.81 -48.35
N ARG A 13 6.07 -7.96 -47.36
CA ARG A 13 5.32 -6.83 -46.78
C ARG A 13 6.25 -6.11 -45.79
N ARG A 14 6.63 -4.87 -46.12
CA ARG A 14 7.26 -3.93 -45.17
C ARG A 14 6.26 -3.64 -44.05
N LEU A 15 6.58 -4.06 -42.83
CA LEU A 15 5.86 -3.62 -41.63
C LEU A 15 6.36 -2.21 -41.26
N ALA A 16 5.44 -1.26 -41.28
CA ALA A 16 5.68 0.09 -40.78
C ALA A 16 5.93 0.02 -39.26
N HIS A 17 7.02 0.62 -38.80
CA HIS A 17 7.27 0.81 -37.38
C HIS A 17 6.19 1.79 -36.85
N MET A 18 5.31 1.29 -35.98
CA MET A 18 4.44 2.16 -35.19
C MET A 18 5.17 2.40 -33.86
N SER A 19 5.72 3.61 -33.70
CA SER A 19 6.25 4.07 -32.43
C SER A 19 5.08 4.28 -31.46
N PHE A 20 4.84 3.30 -30.60
CA PHE A 20 3.93 3.46 -29.47
C PHE A 20 4.50 4.55 -28.55
N GLY A 21 3.90 5.74 -28.62
CA GLY A 21 4.16 6.83 -27.69
C GLY A 21 3.98 6.33 -26.26
N ARG A 22 5.02 6.50 -25.44
CA ARG A 22 4.97 6.12 -24.03
C ARG A 22 3.83 6.89 -23.36
N PRO A 23 2.93 6.22 -22.60
CA PRO A 23 1.91 6.93 -21.84
C PRO A 23 2.60 7.87 -20.84
N ARG A 24 2.29 9.16 -20.90
CA ARG A 24 2.76 10.14 -19.92
C ARG A 24 2.17 9.76 -18.58
N LEU A 25 3.03 9.50 -17.59
CA LEU A 25 2.61 9.27 -16.22
C LEU A 25 1.85 10.50 -15.71
N PRO A 26 0.73 10.33 -15.00
CA PRO A 26 0.02 11.45 -14.40
C PRO A 26 0.92 12.14 -13.38
N THR A 27 1.09 13.46 -13.51
CA THR A 27 1.78 14.29 -12.51
C THR A 27 1.04 14.19 -11.17
N PRO A 28 1.75 13.97 -10.05
CA PRO A 28 1.11 13.92 -8.73
C PRO A 28 0.49 15.28 -8.41
N GLN A 29 -0.83 15.29 -8.23
CA GLN A 29 -1.58 16.45 -7.77
C GLN A 29 -1.11 16.81 -6.34
N PRO A 30 -1.00 18.10 -5.99
CA PRO A 30 -0.71 18.50 -4.60
C PRO A 30 -1.82 17.97 -3.69
N ARG A 31 -1.43 17.15 -2.71
CA ARG A 31 -2.34 16.60 -1.69
C ARG A 31 -2.96 17.78 -0.94
N ARG A 32 -4.27 18.01 -1.11
CA ARG A 32 -5.04 18.91 -0.23
C ARG A 32 -4.89 18.37 1.18
N THR A 33 -4.12 19.06 2.02
CA THR A 33 -4.06 18.79 3.45
C THR A 33 -5.48 18.94 3.99
N LYS A 34 -6.09 17.83 4.42
CA LYS A 34 -7.41 17.86 5.06
C LYS A 34 -7.23 18.66 6.35
N ARG A 35 -7.84 19.85 6.40
CA ARG A 35 -7.93 20.64 7.63
C ARG A 35 -8.70 19.79 8.64
N LYS A 36 -8.11 19.51 9.80
CA LYS A 36 -8.87 18.98 10.94
C LYS A 36 -9.88 20.06 11.31
N GLU A 37 -11.16 19.74 11.26
CA GLU A 37 -12.22 20.64 11.69
C GLU A 37 -12.20 20.62 13.22
N ILE A 38 -11.60 21.65 13.82
CA ILE A 38 -11.57 21.84 15.26
C ILE A 38 -12.88 22.54 15.63
N LEU A 39 -13.75 21.86 16.36
CA LEU A 39 -14.97 22.45 16.92
C LEU A 39 -14.62 23.02 18.30
N GLN A 40 -14.95 24.29 18.54
CA GLN A 40 -14.79 24.92 19.84
C GLN A 40 -16.08 24.75 20.63
N GLU A 41 -15.99 24.06 21.78
CA GLU A 41 -17.12 23.86 22.69
C GLU A 41 -16.77 24.46 24.06
N GLU A 42 -17.76 25.11 24.70
CA GLU A 42 -17.62 25.65 26.05
C GLU A 42 -17.94 24.54 27.05
N ARG A 43 -16.94 24.15 27.86
CA ARG A 43 -17.07 23.07 28.84
C ARG A 43 -16.67 23.57 30.23
N GLU A 44 -17.48 23.21 31.22
CA GLU A 44 -17.18 23.46 32.62
C GLU A 44 -16.05 22.53 33.07
N VAL A 45 -14.94 23.12 33.51
CA VAL A 45 -13.79 22.39 34.06
C VAL A 45 -13.67 22.78 35.53
N GLN A 46 -13.74 21.79 36.41
CA GLN A 46 -13.52 21.98 37.84
C GLN A 46 -12.04 22.35 38.08
N TYR A 47 -11.81 23.46 38.77
CA TYR A 47 -10.45 23.95 39.05
C TYR A 47 -10.21 23.99 40.56
N GLY A 48 -9.57 22.95 41.08
CA GLY A 48 -9.21 22.85 42.50
C GLY A 48 -9.78 21.60 43.18
N SER A 49 -9.33 21.36 44.41
CA SER A 49 -9.86 20.31 45.30
C SER A 49 -11.16 20.72 45.99
N ASP A 50 -11.55 21.98 45.85
CA ASP A 50 -12.67 22.58 46.55
C ASP A 50 -13.76 22.83 45.50
N ASP A 51 -14.90 22.13 45.63
CA ASP A 51 -15.98 22.02 44.62
C ASP A 51 -16.70 23.35 44.29
N ASP A 52 -16.24 24.48 44.81
CA ASP A 52 -16.94 25.76 44.77
C ASP A 52 -16.57 26.65 43.57
N ILE A 53 -15.56 26.28 42.76
CA ILE A 53 -15.08 27.09 41.64
C ILE A 53 -15.10 26.29 40.33
N THR A 54 -16.08 26.59 39.47
CA THR A 54 -16.19 26.08 38.09
C THR A 54 -15.78 27.16 37.09
N GLU A 55 -14.75 26.89 36.28
CA GLU A 55 -14.31 27.81 35.21
C GLU A 55 -14.85 27.31 33.85
N ILE A 56 -15.53 28.20 33.11
CA ILE A 56 -15.97 27.92 31.74
C ILE A 56 -14.79 28.20 30.80
N ARG A 57 -14.20 27.15 30.23
CA ARG A 57 -13.13 27.27 29.23
C ARG A 57 -13.60 26.79 27.86
N LYS A 58 -13.09 27.46 26.82
CA LYS A 58 -13.22 27.01 25.43
C LYS A 58 -12.23 25.88 25.21
N VAL A 59 -12.73 24.68 24.95
CA VAL A 59 -11.91 23.50 24.70
C VAL A 59 -12.08 23.09 23.25
N ASP A 60 -10.95 22.83 22.59
CA ASP A 60 -10.92 22.30 21.23
C ASP A 60 -11.29 20.81 21.27
N VAL A 61 -12.48 20.46 20.77
CA VAL A 61 -12.95 19.08 20.69
C VAL A 61 -12.70 18.55 19.28
N VAL A 62 -11.94 17.45 19.21
CA VAL A 62 -11.66 16.76 17.96
C VAL A 62 -12.67 15.63 17.79
N ASP A 63 -13.55 15.75 16.79
CA ASP A 63 -14.47 14.67 16.44
C ASP A 63 -13.70 13.52 15.74
N LEU A 64 -13.58 12.40 16.44
CA LEU A 64 -12.91 11.20 15.94
C LEU A 64 -13.84 10.32 15.09
N THR A 65 -15.17 10.51 15.17
CA THR A 65 -16.15 9.68 14.46
C THR A 65 -16.25 10.00 12.97
N LEU A 66 -15.77 11.19 12.56
CA LEU A 66 -15.69 11.62 11.16
C LEU A 66 -14.34 11.32 10.51
N SER A 67 -13.32 10.89 11.26
CA SER A 67 -11.99 10.58 10.72
C SER A 67 -11.81 9.13 10.25
N ASP A 68 -12.84 8.29 10.33
CA ASP A 68 -12.78 6.86 9.98
C ASP A 68 -12.81 6.59 8.45
N SER A 69 -12.35 7.54 7.64
CA SER A 69 -12.12 7.33 6.21
C SER A 69 -10.71 6.76 6.00
N ASP A 70 -10.60 5.43 6.12
CA ASP A 70 -9.58 4.52 5.59
C ASP A 70 -8.29 5.20 5.06
N SER A 71 -7.34 5.51 5.95
CA SER A 71 -5.95 5.75 5.53
C SER A 71 -4.95 5.24 6.55
N ASP A 72 -4.48 4.01 6.32
CA ASP A 72 -3.33 3.37 6.95
C ASP A 72 -2.01 4.08 6.59
N ASP A 73 -1.80 5.34 7.00
CA ASP A 73 -0.51 6.01 6.83
C ASP A 73 0.21 6.11 8.19
N ILE A 74 1.02 5.08 8.44
CA ILE A 74 1.99 4.93 9.53
C ILE A 74 2.94 6.14 9.55
N ILE A 75 3.04 6.78 10.72
CA ILE A 75 3.92 7.92 10.99
C ILE A 75 5.39 7.45 10.96
N GLU A 76 6.11 7.72 9.88
CA GLU A 76 7.58 7.63 9.85
C GLU A 76 8.19 8.86 10.55
N GLN A 77 8.65 8.61 11.77
CA GLN A 77 9.39 9.53 12.61
C GLN A 77 10.79 9.74 12.03
N SER A 78 11.05 10.92 11.47
CA SER A 78 12.32 11.33 10.89
C SER A 78 13.43 11.37 11.95
N ILE A 79 14.44 10.52 11.78
CA ILE A 79 15.58 10.37 12.67
C ILE A 79 16.62 11.44 12.33
N SER A 80 17.04 12.16 13.37
CA SER A 80 17.95 13.31 13.37
C SER A 80 19.27 13.08 12.61
N ALA A 81 19.65 14.08 11.83
CA ALA A 81 20.95 14.19 11.17
C ALA A 81 22.09 14.24 12.20
N SER A 82 22.95 13.23 12.19
CA SER A 82 24.21 13.21 12.91
C SER A 82 25.28 14.03 12.17
N SER A 83 25.85 14.98 12.90
CA SER A 83 26.98 15.84 12.53
C SER A 83 28.21 15.03 12.10
N VAL A 84 28.63 15.21 10.85
CA VAL A 84 29.94 14.76 10.35
C VAL A 84 31.02 15.72 10.84
N SER A 85 32.04 15.17 11.49
CA SER A 85 33.25 15.85 11.92
C SER A 85 34.14 16.11 10.69
N ASP A 86 34.47 17.37 10.43
CA ASP A 86 35.49 17.76 9.45
C ASP A 86 36.90 17.46 10.00
N GLU A 87 37.48 16.35 9.57
CA GLU A 87 38.90 16.02 9.75
C GLU A 87 39.63 16.32 8.44
N PRO A 88 40.75 17.08 8.44
CA PRO A 88 41.48 17.43 7.22
C PRO A 88 42.17 16.19 6.63
N LEU A 89 41.69 15.77 5.46
CA LEU A 89 42.26 14.66 4.69
C LEU A 89 43.72 14.98 4.27
N PRO A 90 44.63 13.99 4.30
CA PRO A 90 45.99 14.19 3.80
C PRO A 90 45.98 14.51 2.30
N GLU A 91 46.82 15.46 1.87
CA GLU A 91 47.04 15.81 0.47
C GLU A 91 47.60 14.58 -0.29
N LEU A 92 46.70 13.76 -0.84
CA LEU A 92 47.07 12.72 -1.80
C LEU A 92 47.50 13.41 -3.10
N ALA A 93 48.80 13.36 -3.41
CA ALA A 93 49.32 13.65 -4.74
C ALA A 93 48.71 12.67 -5.77
N GLY A 94 47.55 13.06 -6.32
CA GLY A 94 46.71 12.21 -7.14
C GLY A 94 47.26 12.05 -8.55
N THR A 95 48.00 10.97 -8.81
CA THR A 95 48.25 10.49 -10.17
C THR A 95 46.96 9.92 -10.75
N ALA A 96 46.50 10.44 -11.88
CA ALA A 96 45.31 9.92 -12.55
C ALA A 96 45.52 8.46 -12.96
N LEU A 97 44.52 7.61 -12.73
CA LEU A 97 44.55 6.23 -13.17
C LEU A 97 44.47 6.19 -14.70
N LEU A 98 45.50 5.60 -15.33
CA LEU A 98 45.55 5.39 -16.78
C LEU A 98 44.44 4.45 -17.27
N THR A 99 43.97 3.55 -16.40
CA THR A 99 42.92 2.57 -16.70
C THR A 99 41.68 2.82 -15.86
N PRO A 100 40.47 2.80 -16.46
CA PRO A 100 39.25 2.94 -15.70
C PRO A 100 39.12 1.78 -14.70
N ILE A 101 38.71 2.10 -13.47
CA ILE A 101 38.43 1.08 -12.45
C ILE A 101 37.25 0.25 -12.91
N ALA A 102 37.41 -1.07 -12.91
CA ALA A 102 36.33 -1.99 -13.24
C ALA A 102 35.17 -1.80 -12.25
N THR A 103 33.99 -1.51 -12.76
CA THR A 103 32.78 -1.35 -11.95
C THR A 103 32.18 -2.73 -11.67
N VAL A 104 32.25 -3.16 -10.41
CA VAL A 104 31.52 -4.36 -9.97
C VAL A 104 30.10 -3.94 -9.60
N LEU A 105 29.17 -4.14 -10.56
CA LEU A 105 27.75 -3.96 -10.29
C LEU A 105 27.26 -5.11 -9.40
N LYS A 106 26.72 -4.77 -8.23
CA LYS A 106 26.07 -5.77 -7.37
C LYS A 106 24.82 -6.30 -8.09
N SER A 107 24.64 -7.62 -8.10
CA SER A 107 23.46 -8.27 -8.69
C SER A 107 22.18 -8.04 -7.88
N ASP A 108 22.32 -7.63 -6.61
CA ASP A 108 21.21 -7.51 -5.67
C ASP A 108 20.64 -6.09 -5.59
N ARG A 109 19.30 -5.99 -5.59
CA ARG A 109 18.56 -4.74 -5.35
C ARG A 109 18.47 -4.35 -3.86
N LEU A 110 19.05 -5.15 -2.98
CA LEU A 110 19.15 -4.84 -1.56
C LEU A 110 20.32 -3.86 -1.43
N GLY A 111 20.03 -2.60 -1.13
CA GLY A 111 21.00 -1.50 -1.16
C GLY A 111 22.35 -1.81 -0.54
N ILE A 112 23.38 -1.05 -0.93
CA ILE A 112 24.75 -1.21 -0.45
C ILE A 112 24.75 -1.19 1.09
N GLY A 113 25.24 -2.26 1.72
CA GLY A 113 25.31 -2.38 3.18
C GLY A 113 24.20 -3.23 3.81
N LEU A 114 23.22 -3.71 3.05
CA LEU A 114 22.18 -4.61 3.57
C LEU A 114 22.51 -6.08 3.29
N LYS A 115 22.90 -6.81 4.34
CA LYS A 115 23.05 -8.28 4.27
C LYS A 115 21.68 -8.90 4.04
N ALA A 116 21.50 -9.60 2.93
CA ALA A 116 20.26 -10.31 2.65
C ALA A 116 19.93 -11.25 3.83
N LYS A 117 18.71 -11.11 4.37
CA LYS A 117 18.17 -12.14 5.26
C LYS A 117 18.08 -13.39 4.42
N THR A 118 18.94 -14.36 4.70
CA THR A 118 19.09 -15.58 3.91
C THR A 118 18.72 -16.75 4.79
N GLU A 119 17.96 -17.69 4.23
CA GLU A 119 17.60 -18.91 4.94
C GLU A 119 18.05 -20.14 4.15
N GLY A 120 18.37 -21.18 4.91
CA GLY A 120 18.78 -22.47 4.38
C GLY A 120 20.22 -22.53 3.85
N PRO A 121 20.70 -23.73 3.52
CA PRO A 121 22.07 -23.98 3.05
C PRO A 121 22.37 -23.29 1.71
N TYR A 122 21.36 -22.98 0.90
CA TYR A 122 21.50 -22.33 -0.40
C TYR A 122 21.33 -20.80 -0.37
N LYS A 123 21.32 -20.17 0.81
CA LYS A 123 21.25 -18.71 1.00
C LYS A 123 20.13 -18.05 0.17
N ALA A 124 18.95 -18.64 0.15
CA ALA A 124 17.81 -18.06 -0.55
C ALA A 124 17.41 -16.76 0.16
N SER A 125 17.23 -15.68 -0.60
CA SER A 125 16.81 -14.39 -0.06
C SER A 125 15.41 -14.51 0.56
N LYS A 126 15.31 -14.38 1.89
CA LYS A 126 14.05 -14.30 2.62
C LYS A 126 13.58 -12.85 2.65
N ARG A 127 12.42 -12.57 2.06
CA ARG A 127 11.74 -11.29 2.23
C ARG A 127 11.25 -11.18 3.68
N ARG A 128 11.44 -10.01 4.30
CA ARG A 128 10.83 -9.72 5.61
C ARG A 128 9.33 -9.58 5.38
N VAL A 129 8.58 -10.64 5.68
CA VAL A 129 7.12 -10.60 5.66
C VAL A 129 6.67 -9.71 6.82
N THR A 130 5.95 -8.64 6.50
CA THR A 130 5.53 -7.60 7.45
C THR A 130 4.32 -8.01 8.30
N HIS A 131 3.64 -9.10 7.92
CA HIS A 131 2.46 -9.62 8.63
C HIS A 131 2.76 -10.94 9.35
N ASN A 132 2.16 -11.12 10.53
CA ASN A 132 2.15 -12.41 11.23
C ASN A 132 1.51 -13.49 10.34
N GLN A 133 1.96 -14.75 10.42
CA GLN A 133 1.40 -15.86 9.65
C GLN A 133 -0.12 -15.98 9.82
N ALA A 134 -0.62 -15.72 11.03
CA ALA A 134 -2.05 -15.68 11.32
C ALA A 134 -2.80 -14.60 10.51
N ALA A 135 -2.21 -13.42 10.34
CA ALA A 135 -2.80 -12.34 9.55
C ALA A 135 -2.85 -12.67 8.05
N LEU A 136 -1.81 -13.34 7.53
CA LEU A 136 -1.83 -13.85 6.16
C LEU A 136 -2.92 -14.91 5.96
N ALA A 137 -3.04 -15.85 6.90
CA ALA A 137 -4.08 -16.87 6.86
C ALA A 137 -5.48 -16.24 6.87
N ALA A 138 -5.72 -15.25 7.75
CA ALA A 138 -6.97 -14.52 7.80
C ALA A 138 -7.30 -13.84 6.47
N HIS A 139 -6.33 -13.13 5.87
CA HIS A 139 -6.51 -12.47 4.58
C HIS A 139 -6.80 -13.46 3.44
N THR A 140 -6.14 -14.62 3.43
CA THR A 140 -6.44 -15.66 2.42
C THR A 140 -7.85 -16.21 2.57
N ARG A 141 -8.31 -16.48 3.81
CA ARG A 141 -9.67 -16.95 4.08
C ARG A 141 -10.72 -15.93 3.65
N THR A 142 -10.58 -14.67 4.02
CA THR A 142 -11.53 -13.62 3.63
C THR A 142 -11.55 -13.42 2.10
N ALA A 143 -10.40 -13.52 1.43
CA ALA A 143 -10.34 -13.46 -0.03
C ALA A 143 -11.05 -14.65 -0.70
N GLU A 144 -10.97 -15.85 -0.12
CA GLU A 144 -11.67 -17.04 -0.60
C GLU A 144 -13.18 -16.97 -0.34
N GLU A 145 -13.58 -16.58 0.87
CA GLU A 145 -14.98 -16.37 1.25
C GLU A 145 -15.65 -15.35 0.33
N THR A 146 -15.01 -14.21 0.08
CA THR A 146 -15.55 -13.20 -0.83
C THR A 146 -15.64 -13.72 -2.27
N ARG A 147 -14.73 -14.60 -2.72
CA ARG A 147 -14.82 -15.26 -4.03
C ARG A 147 -15.99 -16.22 -4.10
N LEU A 148 -16.18 -17.07 -3.07
CA LEU A 148 -17.30 -18.02 -3.00
C LEU A 148 -18.63 -17.27 -2.96
N MET A 149 -18.74 -16.25 -2.12
CA MET A 149 -19.93 -15.43 -2.01
C MET A 149 -20.27 -14.74 -3.34
N LYS A 150 -19.27 -14.19 -4.05
CA LYS A 150 -19.45 -13.60 -5.38
C LYS A 150 -19.84 -14.63 -6.45
N LYS A 151 -19.40 -15.90 -6.33
CA LYS A 151 -19.81 -16.99 -7.24
C LYS A 151 -21.28 -17.36 -7.02
N VAL A 152 -21.73 -17.46 -5.77
CA VAL A 152 -23.11 -17.85 -5.42
C VAL A 152 -24.09 -16.71 -5.68
N MET A 153 -23.81 -15.51 -5.16
CA MET A 153 -24.77 -14.40 -5.18
C MET A 153 -24.62 -13.47 -6.40
N GLY A 154 -23.47 -13.54 -7.09
CA GLY A 154 -23.11 -12.65 -8.19
C GLY A 154 -22.36 -11.40 -7.73
N ARG A 155 -22.23 -10.42 -8.63
CA ARG A 155 -21.53 -9.14 -8.39
C ARG A 155 -22.48 -7.95 -8.56
N GLY A 156 -22.16 -6.83 -7.89
CA GLY A 156 -22.85 -5.55 -8.06
C GLY A 156 -24.17 -5.40 -7.29
N THR A 157 -24.98 -4.41 -7.70
CA THR A 157 -26.23 -3.99 -7.02
C THR A 157 -27.23 -5.13 -6.84
N ARG A 158 -27.35 -6.00 -7.86
CA ARG A 158 -28.23 -7.18 -7.81
C ARG A 158 -27.84 -8.19 -6.73
N ALA A 159 -26.54 -8.35 -6.46
CA ALA A 159 -26.06 -9.24 -5.41
C ALA A 159 -26.39 -8.70 -4.01
N PHE A 160 -26.28 -7.38 -3.81
CA PHE A 160 -26.69 -6.73 -2.56
C PHE A 160 -28.19 -6.83 -2.33
N ALA A 161 -29.01 -6.61 -3.36
CA ALA A 161 -30.46 -6.79 -3.26
C ALA A 161 -30.84 -8.23 -2.87
N ARG A 162 -30.12 -9.25 -3.39
CA ARG A 162 -30.33 -10.66 -3.01
C ARG A 162 -29.93 -10.93 -1.56
N LYS A 163 -28.78 -10.40 -1.11
CA LYS A 163 -28.34 -10.51 0.29
C LYS A 163 -29.36 -9.89 1.25
N TYR A 164 -29.83 -8.69 0.93
CA TYR A 164 -30.81 -7.98 1.74
C TYR A 164 -32.11 -8.77 1.88
N LYS A 165 -32.61 -9.36 0.78
CA LYS A 165 -33.78 -10.25 0.83
C LYS A 165 -33.55 -11.49 1.70
N ALA A 166 -32.40 -12.14 1.55
CA ALA A 166 -32.06 -13.32 2.36
C ALA A 166 -31.96 -12.99 3.86
N GLU A 167 -31.41 -11.82 4.20
CA GLU A 167 -31.32 -11.33 5.59
C GLU A 167 -32.70 -10.97 6.15
N GLU A 168 -33.56 -10.33 5.33
CA GLU A 168 -34.93 -10.03 5.72
C GLU A 168 -35.74 -11.30 5.99
N GLU A 169 -35.59 -12.33 5.15
CA GLU A 169 -36.20 -13.64 5.35
C GLU A 169 -35.70 -14.32 6.63
N GLN A 170 -34.38 -14.32 6.88
CA GLN A 170 -33.79 -14.85 8.12
C GLN A 170 -34.31 -14.13 9.37
N ARG A 171 -34.44 -12.80 9.30
CA ARG A 171 -35.00 -12.00 10.40
C ARG A 171 -36.46 -12.33 10.66
N ARG A 172 -37.27 -12.48 9.60
CA ARG A 172 -38.67 -12.89 9.72
C ARG A 172 -38.81 -14.29 10.33
N GLN A 173 -37.96 -15.24 9.92
CA GLN A 173 -37.92 -16.60 10.47
C GLN A 173 -37.58 -16.60 11.97
N LEU A 174 -36.60 -15.81 12.38
CA LEU A 174 -36.22 -15.68 13.79
C LEU A 174 -37.36 -15.10 14.63
N LEU A 175 -38.03 -14.05 14.13
CA LEU A 175 -39.18 -13.46 14.81
C LEU A 175 -40.36 -14.43 14.90
N ALA A 176 -40.62 -15.21 13.85
CA ALA A 176 -41.66 -16.24 13.87
C ALA A 176 -41.37 -17.29 14.95
N HIS A 177 -40.13 -17.80 15.02
CA HIS A 177 -39.71 -18.78 16.03
C HIS A 177 -39.85 -18.24 17.47
N LEU A 178 -39.58 -16.96 17.71
CA LEU A 178 -39.73 -16.36 19.04
C LEU A 178 -41.20 -16.14 19.43
N ASN A 179 -42.08 -15.91 18.45
CA ASN A 179 -43.50 -15.67 18.71
C ASN A 179 -44.31 -16.97 18.92
N GLU A 180 -43.75 -18.12 18.56
CA GLU A 180 -44.36 -19.44 18.78
C GLU A 180 -44.10 -20.00 20.19
N GLN A 181 -43.24 -19.36 20.98
CA GLN A 181 -42.97 -19.69 22.39
C GLN A 181 -43.86 -18.88 23.34
#